data_AF-A0A1H9XNM0-F1
#
_entry.id   AF-A0A1H9XNM0-F1
#
_cell.length_a   1.000
_cell.length_b   1.000
_cell.length_c   1.000
_cell.angle_alpha   90.00
_cell.angle_beta   90.00
_cell.angle_gamma   90.00
#
_symmetry.space_group_name_H-M   'P 1'
#
loop_
_entity.id
_entity.type
_entity.pdbx_description
1 polymer ?
#
loop_
_entity_poly.entity_id
_entity_poly.type
_entity_poly.pdbx_seq_one_letter_code
_entity_poly.pdbx_strand_id
1 'polypeptide(L)'
;MTLIVPGSSLVAIYPVLQHLLDLKDGGWKFLPMEPGHDYLDGFHAWGGGWRDSLRVKDEGDALGIRTDRDNSITWEFAGSLADVVHEFMVLPHPGDRLAPRLARGHGPR
;
A
#
# COMPACT_ATOMS: atom_id res chain seq x y z
N MET A 1 8.48 -8.85 -19.11
CA MET A 1 7.60 -8.48 -17.97
C MET A 1 6.92 -7.18 -18.34
N THR A 2 5.65 -7.22 -18.73
CA THR A 2 4.94 -6.04 -19.23
C THR A 2 4.27 -5.36 -18.06
N LEU A 3 4.81 -4.22 -17.62
CA LEU A 3 4.14 -3.35 -16.65
C LEU A 3 2.91 -2.74 -17.33
N ILE A 4 1.73 -2.93 -16.75
CA ILE A 4 0.55 -2.14 -17.10
C ILE A 4 0.78 -0.76 -16.51
N VAL A 5 0.92 0.25 -17.38
CA VAL A 5 1.01 1.66 -16.97
C VAL A 5 -0.31 2.31 -17.38
N PRO A 6 -1.09 2.89 -16.46
CA PRO A 6 -2.13 3.82 -16.85
C PRO A 6 -1.45 5.03 -17.50
N GLY A 7 -1.73 5.28 -18.78
CA GLY A 7 -1.32 6.52 -19.43
C GLY A 7 -2.08 7.71 -18.87
N SER A 8 -1.49 8.91 -18.90
CA SER A 8 -2.11 10.15 -18.40
C SER A 8 -3.47 10.48 -19.03
N SER A 9 -3.77 9.97 -20.22
CA SER A 9 -5.07 10.13 -20.88
C SER A 9 -6.22 9.39 -20.18
N LEU A 10 -5.94 8.32 -19.43
CA LEU A 10 -6.96 7.53 -18.72
C LEU A 10 -7.39 8.19 -17.41
N VAL A 11 -6.51 8.98 -16.77
CA VAL A 11 -6.83 9.71 -15.54
C VAL A 11 -7.91 10.76 -15.77
N ALA A 12 -7.92 11.38 -16.96
CA ALA A 12 -8.97 12.32 -17.33
C ALA A 12 -10.37 11.68 -17.35
N ILE A 13 -10.45 10.37 -17.59
CA ILE A 13 -11.70 9.60 -17.63
C ILE A 13 -11.97 8.94 -16.27
N TYR A 14 -10.92 8.49 -15.58
CA TYR A 14 -10.98 7.82 -14.29
C TYR A 14 -10.02 8.52 -13.30
N PRO A 15 -10.46 9.61 -12.65
CA PRO A 15 -9.61 10.39 -11.74
C PRO A 15 -9.04 9.57 -10.58
N VAL A 16 -9.76 8.54 -10.14
CA VAL A 16 -9.31 7.60 -9.09
C VAL A 16 -7.95 6.96 -9.40
N LEU A 17 -7.60 6.80 -10.68
CA LEU A 17 -6.30 6.26 -11.09
C LEU A 17 -5.13 7.19 -10.72
N GLN A 18 -5.38 8.47 -10.45
CA GLN A 18 -4.36 9.41 -10.00
C GLN A 18 -3.69 8.92 -8.71
N HIS A 19 -4.46 8.36 -7.77
CA HIS A 19 -3.91 7.83 -6.50
C HIS A 19 -2.88 6.71 -6.73
N LEU A 20 -3.10 5.87 -7.74
CA LEU A 20 -2.14 4.81 -8.10
C LEU A 20 -0.89 5.38 -8.77
N LEU A 21 -1.03 6.47 -9.54
CA LEU A 21 0.11 7.17 -10.13
C LEU A 21 0.93 7.89 -9.05
N ASP A 22 0.29 8.53 -8.08
CA ASP A 22 0.96 9.19 -6.96
C ASP A 22 1.82 8.19 -6.18
N LEU A 23 1.29 6.99 -5.89
CA LEU A 23 2.06 5.91 -5.28
C LEU A 23 3.23 5.47 -6.16
N LYS A 24 3.00 5.29 -7.46
CA LYS A 24 4.05 4.87 -8.40
C LYS A 24 5.19 5.89 -8.45
N ASP A 25 4.87 7.18 -8.49
CA ASP A 25 5.84 8.27 -8.45
C ASP A 25 6.59 8.30 -7.11
N GLY A 26 5.94 7.86 -6.03
CA GLY A 26 6.52 7.58 -4.72
C GLY A 26 7.33 6.28 -4.61
N GLY A 27 7.60 5.57 -5.70
CA GLY A 27 8.44 4.36 -5.73
C GLY A 27 7.71 3.03 -5.53
N TRP A 28 6.38 3.05 -5.48
CA TRP A 28 5.58 1.83 -5.40
C TRP A 28 5.68 1.00 -6.68
N LYS A 29 5.58 -0.31 -6.50
CA LYS A 29 5.57 -1.30 -7.58
C LYS A 29 4.25 -2.04 -7.56
N PHE A 30 3.60 -2.11 -8.72
CA PHE A 30 2.35 -2.86 -8.90
C PHE A 30 2.64 -4.19 -9.58
N LEU A 31 2.01 -5.25 -9.08
CA LEU A 31 2.12 -6.59 -9.65
C LEU A 31 1.19 -6.71 -10.87
N PRO A 32 1.56 -7.54 -11.87
CA PRO A 32 0.65 -7.88 -12.95
C PRO A 32 -0.62 -8.54 -12.40
N MET A 33 -1.79 -8.21 -12.98
CA MET A 33 -3.02 -8.93 -12.66
C MET A 33 -2.92 -10.37 -13.17
N GLU A 34 -3.16 -11.32 -12.28
CA GLU A 34 -3.19 -12.74 -12.63
C GLU A 34 -4.57 -13.16 -13.16
N PRO A 35 -4.65 -14.07 -14.14
CA PRO A 35 -5.93 -14.59 -14.60
C PRO A 35 -6.73 -15.22 -13.45
N GLY A 36 -7.97 -14.77 -13.26
CA GLY A 36 -8.85 -15.26 -12.19
C GLY A 36 -8.76 -14.46 -10.89
N HIS A 37 -7.87 -13.46 -10.80
CA HIS A 37 -7.86 -12.48 -9.72
C HIS A 37 -8.51 -11.17 -10.20
N ASP A 38 -9.45 -10.66 -9.41
CA ASP A 38 -10.18 -9.41 -9.65
C ASP A 38 -9.62 -8.23 -8.85
N TYR A 39 -8.36 -8.34 -8.40
CA TYR A 39 -7.69 -7.32 -7.60
C TYR A 39 -6.32 -6.95 -8.16
N LEU A 40 -5.89 -5.74 -7.84
CA LEU A 40 -4.55 -5.21 -8.10
C LEU A 40 -3.77 -5.21 -6.79
N ASP A 41 -2.60 -5.84 -6.80
CA ASP A 41 -1.65 -5.77 -5.69
C ASP A 41 -0.51 -4.80 -6.01
N GLY A 42 -0.09 -4.04 -5.01
CA GLY A 42 1.07 -3.16 -5.05
C GLY A 42 1.87 -3.21 -3.77
N PHE A 43 3.13 -2.82 -3.83
CA PHE A 43 3.99 -2.75 -2.66
C PHE A 43 5.04 -1.65 -2.77
N HIS A 44 5.46 -1.13 -1.62
CA HIS A 44 6.64 -0.30 -1.47
C HIS A 44 7.63 -1.00 -0.52
N ALA A 45 8.84 -1.25 -1.00
CA ALA A 45 9.89 -1.86 -0.20
C ALA A 45 10.78 -0.77 0.40
N TRP A 46 10.88 -0.76 1.72
CA TRP A 46 11.73 0.16 2.46
C TRP A 46 13.08 -0.52 2.79
N GLY A 47 14.07 0.30 3.17
CA GLY A 47 15.30 -0.22 3.75
C GLY A 47 15.05 -0.98 5.06
N GLY A 48 15.90 -1.96 5.38
CA GLY A 48 15.83 -2.70 6.65
C GLY A 48 14.72 -3.77 6.72
N GLY A 49 14.12 -4.15 5.58
CA GLY A 49 13.18 -5.27 5.49
C GLY A 49 11.71 -4.90 5.69
N TRP A 50 11.39 -3.62 5.87
CA TRP A 50 10.01 -3.15 5.98
C TRP A 50 9.31 -3.11 4.62
N ARG A 51 8.00 -3.34 4.62
CA ARG A 51 7.20 -3.33 3.39
C ARG A 51 5.82 -2.76 3.64
N ASP A 52 5.39 -1.90 2.73
CA ASP A 52 3.99 -1.50 2.60
C ASP A 52 3.38 -2.29 1.47
N SER A 53 2.18 -2.81 1.65
CA SER A 53 1.44 -3.56 0.64
C SER A 53 0.03 -3.03 0.53
N LEU A 54 -0.44 -2.92 -0.70
CA LEU A 54 -1.76 -2.43 -1.08
C LEU A 54 -2.44 -3.53 -1.90
N ARG A 55 -3.68 -3.84 -1.56
CA ARG A 55 -4.59 -4.60 -2.41
C ARG A 55 -5.79 -3.73 -2.75
N VAL A 56 -6.16 -3.68 -4.02
CA VAL A 56 -7.30 -2.91 -4.51
C VAL A 56 -8.22 -3.85 -5.27
N LYS A 57 -9.45 -4.01 -4.81
CA LYS A 57 -10.47 -4.75 -5.54
C LYS A 57 -11.29 -3.79 -6.42
N ASP A 58 -11.69 -2.67 -5.84
CA ASP A 58 -12.32 -1.56 -6.54
C ASP A 58 -12.04 -0.23 -5.80
N GLU A 59 -12.66 0.87 -6.23
CA GLU A 59 -12.48 2.20 -5.62
C GLU A 59 -12.92 2.25 -4.15
N GLY A 60 -13.91 1.46 -3.75
CA GLY A 60 -14.46 1.41 -2.39
C GLY A 60 -13.88 0.31 -1.50
N ASP A 61 -13.17 -0.66 -2.08
CA ASP A 61 -12.60 -1.82 -1.37
C ASP A 61 -11.09 -1.95 -1.64
N ALA A 62 -10.32 -1.39 -0.72
CA ALA A 62 -8.87 -1.49 -0.68
C ALA A 62 -8.35 -1.81 0.73
N LEU A 63 -7.22 -2.51 0.79
CA LEU A 63 -6.52 -2.88 2.02
C LEU A 63 -5.06 -2.42 1.94
N GLY A 64 -4.65 -1.61 2.91
CA GLY A 64 -3.27 -1.24 3.15
C GLY A 64 -2.71 -1.95 4.37
N ILE A 65 -1.51 -2.51 4.25
CA ILE A 65 -0.76 -3.08 5.38
C ILE A 65 0.68 -2.60 5.37
N ARG A 66 1.27 -2.45 6.56
CA ARG A 66 2.72 -2.33 6.74
C ARG A 66 3.24 -3.47 7.59
N THR A 67 4.23 -4.18 7.07
CA THR A 67 4.93 -5.24 7.79
C THR A 67 6.37 -4.84 8.13
N ASP A 68 6.84 -5.31 9.29
CA ASP A 68 8.25 -5.23 9.65
C ASP A 68 9.09 -6.32 8.96
N ARG A 69 10.39 -6.38 9.29
CA ARG A 69 11.35 -7.35 8.75
C ARG A 69 10.99 -8.82 9.04
N ASP A 70 10.21 -9.06 10.09
CA ASP A 70 9.79 -10.38 10.53
C ASP A 70 8.42 -10.74 9.91
N ASN A 71 7.95 -9.96 8.93
CA ASN A 71 6.64 -10.01 8.27
C ASN A 71 5.46 -9.83 9.22
N SER A 72 5.67 -9.20 10.38
CA SER A 72 4.59 -8.93 11.32
C SER A 72 3.86 -7.65 10.93
N ILE A 73 2.52 -7.67 10.91
CA ILE A 73 1.70 -6.49 10.59
C ILE A 73 1.83 -5.47 11.73
N THR A 74 2.35 -4.30 11.42
CA THR A 74 2.57 -3.18 12.38
C THR A 74 1.52 -2.08 12.24
N TRP A 75 0.85 -2.04 11.09
CA TRP A 75 -0.23 -1.13 10.75
C TRP A 75 -1.09 -1.76 9.66
N GLU A 76 -2.39 -1.53 9.73
CA GLU A 76 -3.39 -2.02 8.80
C GLU A 76 -4.51 -0.98 8.70
N PHE A 77 -5.03 -0.78 7.50
CA PHE A 77 -6.19 0.05 7.24
C PHE A 77 -6.97 -0.47 6.03
N ALA A 78 -8.28 -0.59 6.17
CA ALA A 78 -9.19 -0.99 5.11
C ALA A 78 -10.21 0.12 4.85
N GLY A 79 -10.46 0.44 3.58
CA GLY A 79 -11.34 1.53 3.19
C GLY A 79 -11.34 1.76 1.68
N SER A 80 -11.69 2.97 1.25
CA SER A 80 -11.59 3.33 -0.17
C SER A 80 -10.12 3.41 -0.62
N LEU A 81 -9.88 3.28 -1.93
CA LEU A 81 -8.55 3.46 -2.49
C LEU A 81 -7.96 4.83 -2.12
N ALA A 82 -8.77 5.89 -2.19
CA ALA A 82 -8.34 7.25 -1.85
C ALA A 82 -7.90 7.35 -0.38
N ASP A 83 -8.68 6.77 0.54
CA ASP A 83 -8.38 6.80 1.98
C ASP A 83 -7.11 5.99 2.29
N VAL A 84 -6.99 4.78 1.73
CA VAL A 84 -5.81 3.93 1.95
C VAL A 84 -4.54 4.60 1.42
N VAL A 85 -4.60 5.21 0.23
CA VAL A 85 -3.46 5.97 -0.32
C VAL A 85 -3.15 7.18 0.55
N HIS A 86 -4.15 7.94 0.98
CA HIS A 86 -3.94 9.06 1.89
C HIS A 86 -3.22 8.63 3.17
N GLU A 87 -3.69 7.55 3.79
CA GLU A 87 -3.08 6.98 4.98
C GLU A 87 -1.62 6.58 4.76
N PHE A 88 -1.28 5.93 3.63
CA PHE A 88 0.12 5.63 3.30
C PHE A 88 0.98 6.89 3.16
N MET A 89 0.43 7.97 2.59
CA MET A 89 1.17 9.22 2.38
C MET A 89 1.45 9.97 3.69
N VAL A 90 0.59 9.82 4.70
CA VAL A 90 0.80 10.43 6.03
C VAL A 90 1.47 9.48 7.02
N LEU A 91 1.60 8.19 6.69
CA LEU A 91 2.24 7.18 7.52
C LEU A 91 3.74 7.49 7.68
N PRO A 92 4.27 7.71 8.90
CA PRO A 92 5.67 8.07 9.10
C PRO A 92 6.62 7.04 8.49
N HIS A 93 7.82 7.45 8.07
CA HIS A 93 8.80 6.52 7.52
C HIS A 93 9.11 5.42 8.56
N PRO A 94 9.29 4.13 8.19
CA PRO A 94 9.45 3.04 9.17
C PRO A 94 10.59 3.23 10.18
N GLY A 95 11.64 3.96 9.78
CA GLY A 95 12.76 4.34 10.64
C GLY A 95 12.45 5.47 11.64
N ASP A 96 11.34 6.18 11.48
CA ASP A 96 10.99 7.31 12.33
C ASP A 96 10.56 6.87 13.72
N ARG A 97 10.83 7.72 14.72
CA ARG A 97 10.47 7.43 16.11
C ARG A 97 8.97 7.19 16.29
N LEU A 98 8.14 7.88 15.50
CA LEU A 98 6.67 7.85 15.58
C LEU A 98 6.01 6.85 14.63
N ALA A 99 6.79 6.07 13.87
CA ALA A 99 6.22 5.00 13.05
C ALA A 99 5.49 3.97 13.93
N PRO A 100 4.33 3.44 13.49
CA PRO A 100 3.69 2.32 14.17
C PRO A 100 4.65 1.15 14.35
N ARG A 101 4.63 0.56 15.55
CA ARG A 101 5.43 -0.61 15.90
C ARG A 101 4.58 -1.55 16.73
N LEU A 102 4.85 -2.84 16.59
CA LEU A 102 4.27 -3.82 17.49
C LEU A 102 4.84 -3.63 18.89
N ALA A 103 3.95 -3.25 19.83
CA ALA A 103 4.27 -3.27 21.24
C ALA A 103 4.15 -4.70 21.76
N ARG A 104 5.24 -5.26 22.30
CA ARG A 104 5.18 -6.52 23.05
C ARG A 104 4.60 -6.24 24.43
N GLY A 105 3.35 -6.62 24.64
CA GLY A 105 2.74 -6.63 25.97
C GLY A 105 3.25 -7.82 26.78
N HIS A 106 3.56 -7.59 28.06
CA HIS A 106 3.73 -8.67 29.02
C HIS A 106 2.44 -8.79 29.84
N GLY A 107 1.87 -10.00 29.89
CA GLY A 107 0.74 -10.28 30.79
C GLY A 107 1.17 -10.24 32.26
N PRO A 108 0.23 -10.03 33.20
CA PRO A 108 0.51 -10.18 34.62
C PRO A 108 0.99 -11.60 34.93
N ARG A 109 1.90 -11.73 35.91
CA ARG A 109 2.34 -13.02 36.45
C ARG A 109 1.31 -13.58 37.43
#